data_AF-A0ABD3G424-F1
#
_entry.id   AF-A0ABD3G424-F1
#
_cell.length_a   1.000
_cell.length_b   1.000
_cell.length_c   1.000
_cell.angle_alpha   90.00
_cell.angle_beta   90.00
_cell.angle_gamma   90.00
#
_symmetry.space_group_name_H-M   'P 1'
#
loop_
_entity.id
_entity.type
_entity.pdbx_description
1 polymer ?
#
loop_
_entity_poly.entity_id
_entity_poly.type
_entity_poly.pdbx_seq_one_letter_code
_entity_poly.pdbx_strand_id
1 'polypeptide(L)'
;MGISALLVLISCFCGWSTGIALNSSLPWTSACSTERPKYAGRVGTDDDPLTRFSIVNPKNGDLIVLPIEIRFLIDTRSYEGYKACYADAHICVELNGLWKKCKKRGGSPIWFRLLPEGNYTAAAYITDKTGQARYHEAENVSFTVVSTSELKLRNEELAEKSRQEQQSLKDVDILHWTELEKQTEIEDNEGDDITFPRSGVSSTNSPTVVIGIKTAVVTGFPRRQAIRETWANRATLPHEAKVLFLGCEPNMTDFQNENDRRRVLRAIAKERTVYRDLLTEELECTDSYRGLSDKVKAFMHLVVAEFPDSKFLMLVDDDVYLRVDQLAEHLRKASQPNLYFGEVWSVKFANNQQPIRDPESPYYLPKDQYPMRNLLPYASGPHYVMPMHGVRFISKNYWQLSSMNGLEDVSSGFWQFTMQVKARHTKDFSSVRSSMQCTDTLVSFADLSPLGIRSIHANLNSNRSFCHGFNPVTWHRHLNIIPSLKEMLQRPPPESVDDDTGLQLETYIDDSAPDQVTVIVSTTSNTGMKFLFFLSTESVDEFSRKLCTQVCIHFSVSCLSLTTALRHQLPTTNANSTSPLQR
;
A
#
# COMPACT_ATOMS: atom_id res chain seq x y z
N MET A 1 -6.31 20.90 52.93
CA MET A 1 -6.51 22.36 52.90
C MET A 1 -6.21 22.80 51.47
N GLY A 2 -7.13 22.89 50.52
CA GLY A 2 -8.53 23.31 50.61
C GLY A 2 -8.60 24.83 50.58
N ILE A 3 -8.77 25.43 49.39
CA ILE A 3 -9.70 26.53 49.08
C ILE A 3 -9.76 26.70 47.55
N SER A 4 -10.99 26.82 47.10
CA SER A 4 -11.48 26.90 45.73
C SER A 4 -11.84 28.33 45.33
N ALA A 5 -12.26 28.47 44.07
CA ALA A 5 -13.22 29.43 43.51
C ALA A 5 -12.65 30.81 43.08
N LEU A 6 -12.75 31.29 41.81
CA LEU A 6 -13.86 31.38 40.83
C LEU A 6 -14.73 32.64 41.03
N LEU A 7 -14.65 33.60 40.10
CA LEU A 7 -15.70 34.56 39.65
C LEU A 7 -15.07 35.44 38.53
N VAL A 8 -15.45 35.38 37.25
CA VAL A 8 -16.73 35.70 36.55
C VAL A 8 -16.82 37.18 36.10
N LEU A 9 -16.77 37.33 34.77
CA LEU A 9 -17.54 38.17 33.82
C LEU A 9 -18.02 39.60 34.14
N ILE A 10 -18.16 40.35 33.02
CA ILE A 10 -19.07 41.47 32.66
C ILE A 10 -18.25 42.74 32.31
N SER A 11 -18.48 43.56 31.28
CA SER A 11 -19.12 43.53 29.95
C SER A 11 -18.95 44.96 29.37
N CYS A 12 -18.85 45.12 28.04
CA CYS A 12 -19.28 46.25 27.19
C CYS A 12 -19.17 47.73 27.67
N PHE A 13 -18.57 48.61 26.86
CA PHE A 13 -19.31 49.55 25.98
C PHE A 13 -18.39 50.41 25.08
N CYS A 14 -18.98 50.86 23.97
CA CYS A 14 -18.46 51.58 22.80
C CYS A 14 -17.78 52.94 23.05
N GLY A 15 -17.00 53.41 22.07
CA GLY A 15 -16.72 54.84 21.89
C GLY A 15 -15.62 55.14 20.87
N TRP A 16 -15.91 56.00 19.90
CA TRP A 16 -15.13 56.31 18.69
C TRP A 16 -13.84 57.14 18.89
N SER A 17 -12.90 56.88 17.97
CA SER A 17 -11.93 57.77 17.31
C SER A 17 -11.33 58.98 18.03
N THR A 18 -10.00 58.98 18.18
CA THR A 18 -9.10 60.01 17.60
C THR A 18 -7.70 59.42 17.47
N GLY A 19 -7.07 59.64 16.31
CA GLY A 19 -5.75 59.12 16.00
C GLY A 19 -4.65 59.77 16.83
N ILE A 20 -3.71 58.94 17.30
CA ILE A 20 -2.35 59.34 17.62
C ILE A 20 -1.45 58.21 17.11
N ALA A 21 -0.63 58.54 16.10
CA ALA A 21 0.49 57.72 15.71
C ALA A 21 1.48 57.69 16.87
N LEU A 22 1.68 56.51 17.48
CA LEU A 22 2.78 56.29 18.40
C LEU A 22 3.77 55.33 17.74
N ASN A 23 4.89 55.95 17.38
CA ASN A 23 6.09 55.31 16.91
C ASN A 23 6.60 54.31 17.94
N SER A 24 7.13 53.22 17.38
CA SER A 24 7.93 52.18 17.99
C SER A 24 8.99 52.68 18.96
N SER A 25 9.13 51.99 20.11
CA SER A 25 10.43 51.56 20.68
C SER A 25 10.24 51.03 22.11
N LEU A 26 10.23 49.70 22.24
CA LEU A 26 10.54 48.98 23.48
C LEU A 26 11.49 47.82 23.13
N PRO A 27 12.38 47.40 24.04
CA PRO A 27 13.80 47.25 23.75
C PRO A 27 14.14 45.91 23.12
N TRP A 28 15.18 45.94 22.30
CA TRP A 28 15.82 44.77 21.73
C TRP A 28 16.29 43.83 22.83
N THR A 29 15.67 42.65 22.94
CA THR A 29 16.32 41.49 23.54
C THR A 29 17.27 40.91 22.51
N SER A 30 18.53 41.34 22.59
CA SER A 30 19.67 40.74 21.91
C SER A 30 20.00 39.39 22.54
N ALA A 31 19.65 38.30 21.85
CA ALA A 31 20.22 36.97 22.09
C ALA A 31 20.10 36.10 20.83
N CYS A 32 20.65 36.59 19.73
CA CYS A 32 21.12 35.76 18.63
C CYS A 32 22.37 36.48 18.10
N SER A 33 23.52 35.85 18.26
CA SER A 33 24.83 36.43 17.95
C SER A 33 24.88 37.00 16.53
N THR A 34 24.88 38.33 16.41
CA THR A 34 25.26 39.06 15.18
C THR A 34 26.77 39.21 15.02
N GLU A 35 27.57 38.41 15.73
CA GLU A 35 29.02 38.35 15.55
C GLU A 35 29.41 37.14 14.71
N ARG A 36 30.21 37.42 13.66
CA ARG A 36 30.77 36.46 12.73
C ARG A 36 31.42 35.27 13.47
N PRO A 37 31.12 34.01 13.12
CA PRO A 37 32.01 32.92 13.49
C PRO A 37 33.23 32.97 12.55
N LYS A 38 34.35 33.49 13.06
CA LYS A 38 35.64 32.89 12.73
C LYS A 38 35.61 31.47 13.30
N TYR A 39 36.23 30.53 12.60
CA TYR A 39 36.31 29.08 12.88
C TYR A 39 35.29 28.22 12.12
N ALA A 40 35.82 27.55 11.10
CA ALA A 40 35.29 26.31 10.59
C ALA A 40 35.28 25.26 11.72
N GLY A 41 34.11 24.65 11.97
CA GLY A 41 33.98 23.45 12.79
C GLY A 41 33.54 23.66 14.25
N ARG A 42 32.40 23.03 14.57
CA ARG A 42 31.83 22.65 15.89
C ARG A 42 30.80 23.59 16.56
N VAL A 43 29.57 23.04 16.62
CA VAL A 43 28.60 22.95 17.74
C VAL A 43 28.33 24.19 18.61
N GLY A 44 27.09 24.67 18.52
CA GLY A 44 26.18 24.94 19.65
C GLY A 44 26.66 25.88 20.74
N THR A 45 26.30 27.17 20.63
CA THR A 45 26.09 27.98 21.84
C THR A 45 24.80 27.52 22.52
N ASP A 46 24.75 27.58 23.84
CA ASP A 46 23.64 27.10 24.68
C ASP A 46 22.29 27.83 24.42
N ASP A 47 22.26 28.79 23.49
CA ASP A 47 21.10 29.58 23.06
C ASP A 47 20.49 29.14 21.71
N ASP A 48 21.12 28.24 20.94
CA ASP A 48 20.56 27.81 19.66
C ASP A 48 19.35 26.86 19.86
N PRO A 49 18.12 27.25 19.45
CA PRO A 49 16.97 26.38 19.62
C PRO A 49 17.03 25.09 18.78
N LEU A 50 17.89 25.01 17.76
CA LEU A 50 18.02 23.85 16.88
C LEU A 50 19.00 22.81 17.46
N THR A 51 18.51 21.58 17.68
CA THR A 51 19.32 20.49 18.26
C THR A 51 19.76 19.47 17.23
N ARG A 52 18.99 19.29 16.15
CA ARG A 52 19.33 18.37 15.07
C ARG A 52 18.84 18.93 13.75
N PHE A 53 19.67 18.78 12.72
CA PHE A 53 19.27 19.01 11.34
C PHE A 53 19.88 17.93 10.45
N SER A 54 19.03 17.12 9.82
CA SER A 54 19.48 16.02 8.96
C SER A 54 18.55 15.80 7.78
N ILE A 55 19.11 15.38 6.64
CA ILE A 55 18.33 14.88 5.51
C ILE A 55 17.78 13.50 5.90
N VAL A 56 16.47 13.29 5.71
CA VAL A 56 15.80 12.01 5.98
C VAL A 56 15.26 11.34 4.72
N ASN A 57 15.17 12.09 3.62
CA ASN A 57 14.89 11.57 2.29
C ASN A 57 15.67 12.43 1.27
N PRO A 58 16.51 11.83 0.41
CA PRO A 58 16.84 10.40 0.36
C PRO A 58 17.68 9.96 1.56
N LYS A 59 17.86 8.65 1.73
CA LYS A 59 18.85 8.03 2.62
C LYS A 59 20.11 7.65 1.84
N ASN A 60 21.20 7.42 2.57
CA ASN A 60 22.48 7.11 1.95
C ASN A 60 22.42 5.74 1.24
N GLY A 61 22.75 5.73 -0.05
CA GLY A 61 22.68 4.57 -0.93
C GLY A 61 21.33 4.36 -1.61
N ASP A 62 20.35 5.25 -1.43
CA ASP A 62 19.04 5.09 -2.06
C ASP A 62 19.11 5.14 -3.59
N LEU A 63 18.29 4.30 -4.23
CA LEU A 63 18.01 4.34 -5.66
C LEU A 63 16.65 5.01 -5.84
N ILE A 64 16.60 6.07 -6.64
CA ILE A 64 15.41 6.92 -6.76
C ILE A 64 15.02 7.16 -8.22
N VAL A 65 13.74 7.44 -8.42
CA VAL A 65 13.20 8.00 -9.66
C VAL A 65 12.76 9.44 -9.41
N LEU A 66 12.68 10.24 -10.47
CA LEU A 66 12.21 11.61 -10.38
C LEU A 66 10.68 11.69 -10.48
N PRO A 67 10.04 12.71 -9.86
CA PRO A 67 10.66 13.80 -9.09
C PRO A 67 11.00 13.37 -7.65
N ILE A 68 12.11 13.87 -7.11
CA ILE A 68 12.48 13.66 -5.69
C ILE A 68 12.20 14.90 -4.83
N GLU A 69 11.52 14.67 -3.70
CA GLU A 69 11.41 15.63 -2.60
C GLU A 69 12.54 15.41 -1.58
N ILE A 70 13.31 16.46 -1.29
CA ILE A 70 14.29 16.41 -0.19
C ILE A 70 13.58 16.76 1.12
N ARG A 71 13.57 15.81 2.06
CA ARG A 71 12.94 15.97 3.38
C ARG A 71 13.99 16.06 4.47
N PHE A 72 13.67 16.83 5.50
CA PHE A 72 14.57 17.11 6.62
C PHE A 72 13.88 16.75 7.93
N LEU A 73 14.67 16.25 8.87
CA LEU A 73 14.32 16.23 10.29
C LEU A 73 14.99 17.45 10.94
N ILE A 74 14.18 18.23 11.65
CA ILE A 74 14.64 19.37 12.45
C ILE A 74 14.15 19.14 13.86
N ASP A 75 15.06 18.81 14.77
CA ASP A 75 14.75 18.74 16.20
C ASP A 75 15.09 20.08 16.84
N THR A 76 14.23 20.55 17.74
CA THR A 76 14.37 21.85 18.40
C THR A 76 14.03 21.74 19.87
N ARG A 77 14.71 22.51 20.73
CA ARG A 77 14.38 22.63 22.17
C ARG A 77 13.01 23.29 22.41
N SER A 78 12.69 24.30 21.59
CA SER A 78 11.40 24.99 21.58
C SER A 78 11.06 25.40 20.16
N TYR A 79 9.82 25.12 19.75
CA TYR A 79 9.30 25.52 18.46
C TYR A 79 9.21 27.05 18.32
N GLU A 80 8.80 27.74 19.39
CA GLU A 80 8.73 29.20 19.45
C GLU A 80 10.12 29.84 19.33
N GLY A 81 11.10 29.28 20.04
CA GLY A 81 12.50 29.70 19.93
C GLY A 81 13.03 29.55 18.51
N TYR A 82 12.84 28.36 17.91
CA TYR A 82 13.21 28.12 16.51
C TYR A 82 12.53 29.09 15.54
N LYS A 83 11.23 29.34 15.73
CA LYS A 83 10.46 30.28 14.91
C LYS A 83 11.00 31.71 15.01
N ALA A 84 11.44 32.14 16.20
CA ALA A 84 12.00 33.47 16.43
C ALA A 84 13.41 33.61 15.81
N CYS A 85 14.30 32.66 16.09
CA CYS A 85 15.70 32.72 15.64
C CYS A 85 15.85 32.55 14.13
N TYR A 86 15.01 31.71 13.50
CA TYR A 86 15.08 31.37 12.08
C TYR A 86 13.88 31.90 11.29
N ALA A 87 13.30 33.02 11.71
CA ALA A 87 12.12 33.61 11.06
C ALA A 87 12.35 33.89 9.56
N ASP A 88 13.50 34.47 9.23
CA ASP A 88 13.89 34.89 7.87
C ASP A 88 14.92 33.96 7.21
N ALA A 89 15.18 32.80 7.82
CA ALA A 89 16.15 31.86 7.31
C ALA A 89 15.64 31.07 6.10
N HIS A 90 16.57 30.64 5.26
CA HIS A 90 16.29 29.70 4.18
C HIS A 90 16.92 28.34 4.47
N ILE A 91 16.26 27.27 4.04
CA ILE A 91 16.83 25.93 4.00
C ILE A 91 17.24 25.67 2.56
N CYS A 92 18.51 25.37 2.32
CA CYS A 92 19.08 25.13 1.00
C CYS A 92 19.58 23.69 0.88
N VAL A 93 19.52 23.17 -0.35
CA VAL A 93 20.09 21.87 -0.74
C VAL A 93 20.95 22.07 -1.98
N GLU A 94 22.14 21.48 -1.96
CA GLU A 94 23.05 21.37 -3.08
C GLU A 94 23.25 19.90 -3.45
N LEU A 95 23.11 19.55 -4.73
CA LEU A 95 23.42 18.21 -5.26
C LEU A 95 24.71 18.28 -6.09
N ASN A 96 25.74 17.53 -5.69
CA ASN A 96 27.07 17.52 -6.29
C ASN A 96 27.72 18.91 -6.46
N GLY A 97 27.26 19.92 -5.71
CA GLY A 97 27.65 21.33 -5.88
C GLY A 97 27.13 21.99 -7.17
N LEU A 98 26.39 21.27 -8.02
CA LEU A 98 25.90 21.77 -9.32
C LEU A 98 24.47 22.28 -9.25
N TRP A 99 23.62 21.57 -8.51
CA TRP A 99 22.19 21.86 -8.45
C TRP A 99 21.84 22.44 -7.09
N LYS A 100 21.37 23.69 -7.06
CA LYS A 100 21.00 24.37 -5.80
C LYS A 100 19.53 24.76 -5.79
N LYS A 101 18.84 24.45 -4.69
CA LYS A 101 17.48 24.95 -4.41
C LYS A 101 17.36 25.36 -2.96
N CYS A 102 16.61 26.44 -2.70
CA CYS A 102 16.36 26.92 -1.35
C CYS A 102 14.87 27.18 -1.14
N LYS A 103 14.38 26.98 0.08
CA LYS A 103 13.03 27.35 0.50
C LYS A 103 13.06 28.19 1.77
N LYS A 104 12.07 29.08 1.93
CA LYS A 104 11.80 29.73 3.22
C LYS A 104 11.23 28.72 4.21
N ARG A 105 11.35 29.00 5.50
CA ARG A 105 10.71 28.21 6.57
C ARG A 105 9.19 28.16 6.36
N GLY A 106 8.63 26.95 6.27
CA GLY A 106 7.20 26.72 5.95
C GLY A 106 6.82 26.93 4.48
N GLY A 107 7.79 27.23 3.61
CA GLY A 107 7.58 27.29 2.16
C GLY A 107 7.45 25.90 1.53
N SER A 108 7.14 25.89 0.24
CA SER A 108 6.94 24.66 -0.54
C SER A 108 8.13 23.69 -0.42
N PRO A 109 7.89 22.37 -0.44
CA PRO A 109 8.97 21.40 -0.37
C PRO A 109 10.00 21.55 -1.51
N ILE A 110 11.25 21.14 -1.26
CA ILE A 110 12.31 21.20 -2.26
C ILE A 110 12.20 19.96 -3.15
N TRP A 111 11.77 20.17 -4.40
CA TRP A 111 11.65 19.13 -5.41
C TRP A 111 12.73 19.26 -6.48
N PHE A 112 13.38 18.16 -6.84
CA PHE A 112 14.13 18.02 -8.07
C PHE A 112 13.33 17.17 -9.04
N ARG A 113 12.85 17.79 -10.12
CA ARG A 113 11.97 17.13 -11.11
C ARG A 113 12.71 16.59 -12.31
N LEU A 114 13.85 17.19 -12.62
CA LEU A 114 14.69 16.88 -13.78
C LEU A 114 16.13 16.86 -13.28
N LEU A 115 16.73 15.67 -13.31
CA LEU A 115 18.14 15.39 -13.05
C LEU A 115 18.53 14.26 -14.02
N PRO A 116 19.72 14.29 -14.62
CA PRO A 116 20.26 13.15 -15.34
C PRO A 116 20.34 11.90 -14.45
N GLU A 117 20.25 10.71 -15.04
CA GLU A 117 20.56 9.47 -14.33
C GLU A 117 22.03 9.47 -13.86
N GLY A 118 22.29 8.89 -12.68
CA GLY A 118 23.62 8.86 -12.09
C GLY A 118 23.64 9.15 -10.59
N ASN A 119 24.85 9.26 -10.04
CA ASN A 119 25.09 9.42 -8.61
C ASN A 119 25.08 10.88 -8.18
N TYR A 120 24.41 11.14 -7.07
CA TYR A 120 24.27 12.46 -6.45
C TYR A 120 24.63 12.39 -4.99
N THR A 121 25.22 13.46 -4.48
CA THR A 121 25.46 13.71 -3.06
C THR A 121 24.73 14.99 -2.69
N ALA A 122 23.72 14.88 -1.84
CA ALA A 122 23.00 16.01 -1.27
C ALA A 122 23.72 16.54 -0.04
N ALA A 123 23.97 17.84 -0.03
CA ALA A 123 24.35 18.63 1.13
C ALA A 123 23.20 19.59 1.45
N ALA A 124 22.78 19.68 2.71
CA ALA A 124 21.74 20.61 3.13
C ALA A 124 22.25 21.53 4.23
N TYR A 125 21.86 22.80 4.18
CA TYR A 125 22.29 23.81 5.15
C TYR A 125 21.23 24.89 5.33
N ILE A 126 21.26 25.58 6.46
CA ILE A 126 20.42 26.74 6.74
C ILE A 126 21.20 28.01 6.39
N THR A 127 20.55 29.05 5.87
CA THR A 127 21.19 30.33 5.58
C THR A 127 20.44 31.49 6.20
N ASP A 128 21.12 32.63 6.32
CA ASP A 128 20.47 33.91 6.56
C ASP A 128 19.56 34.33 5.39
N LYS A 129 18.93 35.50 5.56
CA LYS A 129 18.04 36.11 4.56
C LYS A 129 18.73 36.43 3.24
N THR A 130 20.04 36.65 3.24
CA THR A 130 20.82 37.02 2.04
C THR A 130 21.38 35.80 1.32
N GLY A 131 21.39 34.63 1.97
CA GLY A 131 21.94 33.39 1.42
C GLY A 131 23.47 33.36 1.39
N GLN A 132 24.14 34.32 2.05
CA GLN A 132 25.60 34.44 2.05
C GLN A 132 26.25 33.66 3.18
N ALA A 133 25.65 33.64 4.37
CA ALA A 133 26.16 32.90 5.51
C ALA A 133 25.47 31.54 5.62
N ARG A 134 26.26 30.46 5.69
CA ARG A 134 25.78 29.09 5.95
C ARG A 134 25.85 28.81 7.46
N TYR A 135 24.74 28.34 8.01
CA TYR A 135 24.57 27.90 9.38
C TYR A 135 24.05 26.46 9.36
N HIS A 136 24.52 25.61 10.27
CA HIS A 136 24.07 24.21 10.43
C HIS A 136 24.02 23.40 9.14
N GLU A 137 25.07 22.64 8.90
CA GLU A 137 25.15 21.73 7.76
C GLU A 137 24.73 20.33 8.20
N ALA A 138 23.81 19.73 7.45
CA ALA A 138 23.45 18.34 7.60
C ALA A 138 24.57 17.45 7.05
N GLU A 139 24.67 16.22 7.58
CA GLU A 139 25.53 15.22 6.97
C GLU A 139 25.14 14.97 5.51
N ASN A 140 26.16 14.80 4.67
CA ASN A 140 25.97 14.53 3.25
C ASN A 140 25.31 13.17 3.04
N VAL A 141 24.38 13.12 2.08
CA VAL A 141 23.69 11.88 1.71
C VAL A 141 23.91 11.59 0.24
N SER A 142 24.47 10.42 -0.08
CA SER A 142 24.64 9.96 -1.45
C SER A 142 23.47 9.08 -1.90
N PHE A 143 23.01 9.23 -3.14
CA PHE A 143 21.92 8.46 -3.76
C PHE A 143 22.12 8.39 -5.28
N THR A 144 21.40 7.50 -5.96
CA THR A 144 21.48 7.32 -7.41
C THR A 144 20.11 7.55 -8.04
N VAL A 145 20.06 8.41 -9.07
CA VAL A 145 18.88 8.55 -9.93
C VAL A 145 18.98 7.50 -11.04
N VAL A 146 17.93 6.68 -11.18
CA VAL A 146 17.81 5.63 -12.20
C VAL A 146 16.51 5.80 -12.98
N SER A 147 16.42 5.12 -14.13
CA SER A 147 15.17 5.05 -14.89
C SER A 147 14.06 4.32 -14.11
N THR A 148 12.80 4.64 -14.43
CA THR A 148 11.63 3.94 -13.84
C THR A 148 11.64 2.44 -14.14
N SER A 149 12.09 2.05 -15.33
CA SER A 149 12.19 0.64 -15.74
C SER A 149 13.24 -0.13 -14.94
N GLU A 150 14.42 0.46 -14.73
CA GLU A 150 15.51 -0.17 -13.99
C GLU A 150 15.15 -0.36 -12.52
N LEU A 151 14.59 0.69 -11.88
CA LEU A 151 14.14 0.59 -10.49
C LEU A 151 13.03 -0.46 -10.35
N LYS A 152 12.09 -0.53 -11.31
CA LYS A 152 11.02 -1.53 -11.31
C LYS A 152 11.57 -2.96 -11.39
N LEU A 153 12.47 -3.23 -12.33
CA LEU A 153 13.08 -4.56 -12.50
C LEU A 153 13.81 -5.01 -11.23
N ARG A 154 14.61 -4.12 -10.63
CA ARG A 154 15.34 -4.43 -9.40
C ARG A 154 14.42 -4.68 -8.21
N ASN A 155 13.34 -3.91 -8.10
CA ASN A 155 12.33 -4.11 -7.06
C ASN A 155 11.59 -5.44 -7.25
N GLU A 156 11.33 -5.85 -8.49
CA GLU A 156 10.75 -7.15 -8.84
C GLU A 156 11.65 -8.31 -8.43
N GLU A 157 12.96 -8.23 -8.71
CA GLU A 157 13.95 -9.23 -8.29
C GLU A 157 14.03 -9.35 -6.77
N LEU A 158 14.05 -8.22 -6.05
CA LEU A 158 14.04 -8.22 -4.58
C LEU A 158 12.76 -8.85 -4.02
N ALA A 159 11.62 -8.56 -4.62
CA ALA A 159 10.33 -9.13 -4.24
C ALA A 159 10.30 -10.65 -4.50
N GLU A 160 10.87 -11.10 -5.62
CA GLU A 160 10.92 -12.51 -5.98
C GLU A 160 11.81 -13.31 -5.04
N LYS A 161 13.00 -12.77 -4.72
CA LYS A 161 13.88 -13.36 -3.71
C LYS A 161 13.16 -13.51 -2.36
N SER A 162 12.44 -12.47 -1.93
CA SER A 162 11.66 -12.51 -0.69
C SER A 162 10.53 -13.54 -0.74
N ARG A 163 9.88 -13.73 -1.90
CA ARG A 163 8.84 -14.78 -2.07
C ARG A 163 9.44 -16.17 -1.96
N GLN A 164 10.58 -16.42 -2.61
CA GLN A 164 11.28 -17.70 -2.57
C GLN A 164 11.72 -18.07 -1.14
N GLU A 165 12.31 -17.11 -0.42
CA GLU A 165 12.72 -17.30 0.99
C GLU A 165 11.52 -17.63 1.90
N GLN A 166 10.33 -17.14 1.57
CA GLN A 166 9.10 -17.36 2.34
C GLN A 166 8.23 -18.51 1.81
N GLN A 167 8.62 -19.15 0.71
CA GLN A 167 7.79 -20.11 -0.02
C GLN A 167 6.39 -19.56 -0.34
N SER A 168 6.29 -18.25 -0.59
CA SER A 168 5.04 -17.57 -0.92
C SER A 168 4.75 -17.64 -2.41
N LEU A 169 3.50 -17.92 -2.76
CA LEU A 169 3.02 -17.84 -4.14
C LEU A 169 3.00 -16.39 -4.64
N LYS A 170 2.98 -16.24 -5.97
CA LYS A 170 2.86 -14.94 -6.63
C LYS A 170 1.42 -14.45 -6.54
N ASP A 171 1.28 -13.13 -6.38
CA ASP A 171 -0.02 -12.48 -6.40
C ASP A 171 -0.71 -12.65 -7.75
N VAL A 172 -1.95 -13.15 -7.71
CA VAL A 172 -2.84 -13.25 -8.87
C VAL A 172 -3.93 -12.19 -8.81
N ASP A 173 -4.30 -11.64 -9.97
CA ASP A 173 -5.44 -10.74 -10.06
C ASP A 173 -6.77 -11.51 -10.12
N ILE A 174 -7.90 -10.80 -9.93
CA ILE A 174 -9.22 -11.44 -9.83
C ILE A 174 -9.62 -12.22 -11.09
N LEU A 175 -9.15 -11.81 -12.27
CA LEU A 175 -9.50 -12.46 -13.53
C LEU A 175 -8.76 -13.79 -13.66
N HIS A 176 -7.45 -13.78 -13.42
CA HIS A 176 -6.63 -14.98 -13.41
C HIS A 176 -7.09 -15.95 -12.30
N TRP A 177 -7.35 -15.46 -11.09
CA TRP A 177 -7.89 -16.30 -10.01
C TRP A 177 -9.19 -17.00 -10.43
N THR A 178 -10.12 -16.29 -11.07
CA THR A 178 -11.38 -16.87 -11.54
C THR A 178 -11.17 -17.96 -12.59
N GLU A 179 -10.09 -17.91 -13.37
CA GLU A 179 -9.75 -18.93 -14.37
C GLU A 179 -9.18 -20.19 -13.71
N LEU A 180 -8.31 -20.03 -12.71
CA LEU A 180 -7.76 -21.16 -11.93
C LEU A 180 -8.87 -21.91 -11.16
N GLU A 181 -9.82 -21.17 -10.59
CA GLU A 181 -10.99 -21.76 -9.90
C GLU A 181 -11.90 -22.55 -10.87
N LYS A 182 -11.99 -22.14 -12.14
CA LYS A 182 -12.76 -22.91 -13.12
C LYS A 182 -12.06 -24.21 -13.51
N GLN A 183 -10.73 -24.20 -13.62
CA GLN A 183 -9.96 -25.40 -13.97
C GLN A 183 -10.08 -26.45 -12.86
N THR A 184 -9.96 -26.04 -11.60
CA THR A 184 -10.18 -26.92 -10.45
C THR A 184 -11.62 -27.45 -10.38
N GLU A 185 -12.63 -26.63 -10.66
CA GLU A 185 -14.04 -27.11 -10.75
C GLU A 185 -14.30 -28.08 -11.92
N ILE A 186 -13.51 -28.02 -13.00
CA ILE A 186 -13.61 -28.98 -14.12
C ILE A 186 -12.92 -30.30 -13.75
N GLU A 187 -11.77 -30.24 -13.07
CA GLU A 187 -11.03 -31.42 -12.59
C GLU A 187 -11.79 -32.17 -11.49
N ASP A 188 -12.45 -31.46 -10.56
CA ASP A 188 -13.25 -32.07 -9.49
C ASP A 188 -14.57 -32.68 -10.02
N ASN A 189 -15.06 -32.29 -11.21
CA ASN A 189 -16.25 -32.87 -11.82
C ASN A 189 -16.01 -34.24 -12.49
N GLU A 190 -14.78 -34.76 -12.49
CA GLU A 190 -14.48 -36.16 -12.83
C GLU A 190 -14.35 -37.09 -11.60
N GLY A 191 -14.61 -36.61 -10.37
CA GLY A 191 -14.54 -37.41 -9.14
C GLY A 191 -15.59 -37.06 -8.09
N ASP A 192 -16.54 -37.99 -7.87
CA ASP A 192 -17.53 -38.13 -6.79
C ASP A 192 -18.05 -36.88 -6.03
N ASP A 193 -19.38 -36.69 -6.12
CA ASP A 193 -20.20 -35.72 -5.38
C ASP A 193 -20.05 -35.87 -3.85
N ILE A 194 -19.23 -35.01 -3.24
CA ILE A 194 -19.19 -34.84 -1.78
C ILE A 194 -19.97 -33.59 -1.40
N THR A 195 -21.19 -33.82 -0.93
CA THR A 195 -22.07 -32.80 -0.38
C THR A 195 -21.49 -32.25 0.94
N PHE A 196 -21.01 -31.00 0.93
CA PHE A 196 -20.58 -30.34 2.17
C PHE A 196 -21.78 -29.96 3.05
N PRO A 197 -21.76 -30.25 4.36
CA PRO A 197 -22.84 -29.85 5.26
C PRO A 197 -22.91 -28.32 5.34
N ARG A 198 -24.11 -27.79 5.13
CA ARG A 198 -24.46 -26.43 5.56
C ARG A 198 -24.27 -26.36 7.07
N SER A 199 -23.16 -25.78 7.50
CA SER A 199 -22.95 -25.48 8.91
C SER A 199 -23.97 -24.42 9.31
N GLY A 200 -24.97 -24.86 10.06
CA GLY A 200 -26.02 -24.03 10.62
C GLY A 200 -25.39 -22.95 11.50
N VAL A 201 -25.88 -21.73 11.33
CA VAL A 201 -25.63 -20.62 12.25
C VAL A 201 -26.12 -21.07 13.62
N SER A 202 -25.18 -21.26 14.55
CA SER A 202 -25.51 -21.42 15.97
C SER A 202 -24.51 -20.68 16.84
N SER A 203 -25.08 -19.80 17.67
CA SER A 203 -24.63 -19.31 18.98
C SER A 203 -24.08 -17.87 19.13
N THR A 204 -25.03 -16.95 19.36
CA THR A 204 -25.19 -16.10 20.58
C THR A 204 -24.16 -15.04 21.01
N ASN A 205 -23.03 -14.82 20.35
CA ASN A 205 -22.15 -13.70 20.75
C ASN A 205 -21.92 -12.71 19.61
N SER A 206 -22.58 -11.55 19.69
CA SER A 206 -22.29 -10.38 18.86
C SER A 206 -20.81 -9.99 19.01
N PRO A 207 -20.09 -9.69 17.91
CA PRO A 207 -18.67 -9.35 17.97
C PRO A 207 -18.45 -8.07 18.79
N THR A 208 -17.38 -8.02 19.59
CA THR A 208 -16.99 -6.80 20.31
C THR A 208 -16.55 -5.71 19.34
N VAL A 209 -15.84 -6.09 18.26
CA VAL A 209 -15.35 -5.19 17.21
C VAL A 209 -15.74 -5.69 15.82
N VAL A 210 -16.30 -4.78 15.01
CA VAL A 210 -16.46 -5.00 13.57
C VAL A 210 -15.34 -4.26 12.86
N ILE A 211 -14.64 -4.92 11.94
CA ILE A 211 -13.50 -4.41 11.18
C ILE A 211 -13.94 -4.30 9.72
N GLY A 212 -14.08 -3.06 9.22
CA GLY A 212 -14.37 -2.75 7.83
C GLY A 212 -13.10 -2.40 7.06
N ILE A 213 -12.81 -3.16 6.01
CA ILE A 213 -11.63 -2.99 5.16
C ILE A 213 -12.03 -2.27 3.88
N LYS A 214 -11.62 -1.01 3.74
CA LYS A 214 -11.82 -0.22 2.51
C LYS A 214 -10.96 -0.78 1.39
N THR A 215 -11.58 -1.14 0.27
CA THR A 215 -10.89 -1.74 -0.87
C THR A 215 -11.53 -1.32 -2.19
N ALA A 216 -10.75 -1.37 -3.26
CA ALA A 216 -11.27 -1.30 -4.63
C ALA A 216 -11.64 -2.71 -5.10
N VAL A 217 -12.85 -2.91 -5.61
CA VAL A 217 -13.38 -4.25 -5.90
C VAL A 217 -12.50 -5.00 -6.90
N VAL A 218 -12.08 -4.37 -7.99
CA VAL A 218 -11.35 -5.10 -9.04
C VAL A 218 -9.87 -5.23 -8.70
N THR A 219 -9.17 -4.10 -8.57
CA THR A 219 -7.72 -4.07 -8.39
C THR A 219 -7.31 -4.50 -6.98
N GLY A 220 -8.14 -4.30 -5.95
CA GLY A 220 -7.81 -4.67 -4.58
C GLY A 220 -7.79 -6.18 -4.29
N PHE A 221 -8.13 -7.04 -5.26
CA PHE A 221 -8.22 -8.48 -5.03
C PHE A 221 -6.96 -9.13 -4.42
N PRO A 222 -5.73 -8.88 -4.92
CA PRO A 222 -4.53 -9.49 -4.34
C PRO A 222 -4.33 -9.13 -2.86
N ARG A 223 -4.72 -7.91 -2.47
CA ARG A 223 -4.66 -7.46 -1.07
C ARG A 223 -5.67 -8.18 -0.21
N ARG A 224 -6.91 -8.32 -0.70
CA ARG A 224 -7.94 -9.07 0.01
C ARG A 224 -7.52 -10.51 0.22
N GLN A 225 -6.91 -11.16 -0.77
CA GLN A 225 -6.36 -12.50 -0.62
C GLN A 225 -5.25 -12.57 0.42
N ALA A 226 -4.26 -11.67 0.36
CA ALA A 226 -3.22 -11.62 1.38
C ALA A 226 -3.80 -11.42 2.79
N ILE A 227 -4.85 -10.61 2.97
CA ILE A 227 -5.52 -10.41 4.25
C ILE A 227 -6.27 -11.69 4.70
N ARG A 228 -7.02 -12.35 3.81
CA ARG A 228 -7.75 -13.60 4.08
C ARG A 228 -6.81 -14.75 4.46
N GLU A 229 -5.68 -14.84 3.79
CA GLU A 229 -4.65 -15.86 4.03
C GLU A 229 -3.87 -15.61 5.34
N THR A 230 -3.95 -14.40 5.89
CA THR A 230 -3.18 -13.98 7.07
C THR A 230 -4.07 -13.62 8.25
N TRP A 231 -4.14 -12.34 8.61
CA TRP A 231 -4.74 -11.89 9.86
C TRP A 231 -6.28 -11.90 9.87
N ALA A 232 -6.93 -12.06 8.72
CA ALA A 232 -8.38 -12.24 8.62
C ALA A 232 -8.77 -13.70 8.29
N ASN A 233 -7.85 -14.66 8.48
CA ASN A 233 -8.15 -16.07 8.27
C ASN A 233 -9.27 -16.52 9.21
N ARG A 234 -10.35 -17.08 8.64
CA ARG A 234 -11.56 -17.49 9.38
C ARG A 234 -11.32 -18.52 10.46
N ALA A 235 -10.32 -19.39 10.28
CA ALA A 235 -10.01 -20.45 11.22
C ALA A 235 -9.27 -19.92 12.47
N THR A 236 -8.60 -18.78 12.36
CA THR A 236 -7.78 -18.20 13.45
C THR A 236 -8.30 -16.85 13.96
N LEU A 237 -9.28 -16.24 13.28
CA LEU A 237 -9.88 -14.98 13.68
C LEU A 237 -10.58 -15.12 15.06
N PRO A 238 -10.28 -14.25 16.03
CA PRO A 238 -10.96 -14.25 17.33
C PRO A 238 -12.49 -14.07 17.17
N HIS A 239 -13.28 -14.79 17.96
CA HIS A 239 -14.75 -14.72 17.91
C HIS A 239 -15.29 -13.32 18.24
N GLU A 240 -14.53 -12.51 18.97
CA GLU A 240 -14.86 -11.12 19.30
C GLU A 240 -14.73 -10.17 18.11
N ALA A 241 -14.17 -10.61 16.98
CA ALA A 241 -13.93 -9.80 15.79
C ALA A 241 -14.75 -10.30 14.59
N LYS A 242 -15.34 -9.37 13.85
CA LYS A 242 -15.95 -9.63 12.54
C LYS A 242 -15.27 -8.80 11.47
N VAL A 243 -14.75 -9.43 10.42
CA VAL A 243 -14.07 -8.75 9.30
C VAL A 243 -14.97 -8.74 8.06
N LEU A 244 -15.09 -7.58 7.41
CA LEU A 244 -15.83 -7.37 6.16
C LEU A 244 -15.05 -6.45 5.22
N PHE A 245 -15.05 -6.76 3.93
CA PHE A 245 -14.47 -5.93 2.88
C PHE A 245 -15.52 -5.00 2.29
N LEU A 246 -15.16 -3.72 2.13
CA LEU A 246 -16.05 -2.63 1.69
C LEU A 246 -15.66 -2.22 0.27
N GLY A 247 -16.29 -2.82 -0.71
CA GLY A 247 -16.05 -2.54 -2.11
C GLY A 247 -17.31 -2.04 -2.80
N CYS A 248 -17.53 -0.73 -2.88
CA CYS A 248 -18.58 -0.15 -3.74
C CYS A 248 -18.51 -0.74 -5.16
N GLU A 249 -19.62 -0.70 -5.90
CA GLU A 249 -19.65 -1.18 -7.27
C GLU A 249 -18.58 -0.47 -8.11
N PRO A 250 -17.76 -1.21 -8.87
CA PRO A 250 -16.76 -0.58 -9.72
C PRO A 250 -17.43 0.30 -10.77
N ASN A 251 -16.79 1.42 -11.13
CA ASN A 251 -17.29 2.24 -12.21
C ASN A 251 -17.19 1.47 -13.53
N MET A 252 -18.34 1.16 -14.12
CA MET A 252 -18.43 0.35 -15.34
C MET A 252 -18.32 1.19 -16.62
N THR A 253 -18.12 2.52 -16.54
CA THR A 253 -18.01 3.39 -17.72
C THR A 253 -16.70 3.19 -18.50
N ASP A 254 -15.67 2.66 -17.86
CA ASP A 254 -14.32 2.64 -18.41
C ASP A 254 -14.05 1.39 -19.28
N PHE A 255 -15.04 0.49 -19.41
CA PHE A 255 -14.94 -0.70 -20.23
C PHE A 255 -15.18 -0.37 -21.71
N GLN A 256 -14.21 -0.70 -22.55
CA GLN A 256 -14.30 -0.52 -24.01
C GLN A 256 -15.15 -1.60 -24.69
N ASN A 257 -15.32 -2.76 -24.04
CA ASN A 257 -15.99 -3.93 -24.60
C ASN A 257 -16.91 -4.58 -23.56
N GLU A 258 -18.11 -4.97 -23.99
CA GLU A 258 -19.12 -5.67 -23.18
C GLU A 258 -18.64 -7.05 -22.71
N ASN A 259 -17.76 -7.73 -23.45
CA ASN A 259 -17.20 -9.02 -23.01
C ASN A 259 -16.31 -8.86 -21.78
N ASP A 260 -15.41 -7.87 -21.79
CA ASP A 260 -14.53 -7.55 -20.67
C ASP A 260 -15.32 -7.12 -19.44
N ARG A 261 -16.35 -6.30 -19.66
CA ARG A 261 -17.31 -5.89 -18.65
C ARG A 261 -17.93 -7.11 -17.95
N ARG A 262 -18.46 -8.06 -18.73
CA ARG A 262 -19.06 -9.30 -18.22
C ARG A 262 -18.02 -10.21 -17.54
N ARG A 263 -16.80 -10.29 -18.06
CA ARG A 263 -15.72 -11.09 -17.45
C ARG A 263 -15.39 -10.60 -16.04
N VAL A 264 -15.24 -9.28 -15.87
CA VAL A 264 -15.00 -8.67 -14.55
C VAL A 264 -16.19 -8.85 -13.61
N LEU A 265 -17.43 -8.59 -14.06
CA LEU A 265 -18.62 -8.78 -13.22
C LEU A 265 -18.77 -10.22 -12.72
N ARG A 266 -18.50 -11.22 -13.58
CA ARG A 266 -18.51 -12.63 -13.18
C ARG A 266 -17.43 -12.95 -12.15
N ALA A 267 -16.22 -12.41 -12.32
CA ALA A 267 -15.12 -12.60 -11.39
C ALA A 267 -15.45 -12.04 -9.99
N ILE A 268 -16.08 -10.85 -9.94
CA ILE A 268 -16.57 -10.24 -8.70
C ILE A 268 -17.66 -11.10 -8.05
N ALA A 269 -18.65 -11.53 -8.83
CA ALA A 269 -19.72 -12.38 -8.33
C ALA A 269 -19.20 -13.72 -7.78
N LYS A 270 -18.20 -14.31 -8.44
CA LYS A 270 -17.51 -15.53 -7.98
C LYS A 270 -16.82 -15.27 -6.64
N GLU A 271 -16.03 -14.20 -6.52
CA GLU A 271 -15.39 -13.85 -5.23
C GLU A 271 -16.41 -13.67 -4.11
N ARG A 272 -17.49 -12.92 -4.36
CA ARG A 272 -18.56 -12.72 -3.36
C ARG A 272 -19.20 -14.05 -2.95
N THR A 273 -19.39 -14.97 -3.89
CA THR A 273 -19.99 -16.28 -3.62
C THR A 273 -19.07 -17.18 -2.81
N VAL A 274 -17.79 -17.25 -3.19
CA VAL A 274 -16.77 -18.08 -2.54
C VAL A 274 -16.51 -17.61 -1.11
N TYR A 275 -16.26 -16.30 -0.95
CA TYR A 275 -15.86 -15.79 0.36
C TYR A 275 -17.08 -15.33 1.17
N ARG A 276 -18.05 -14.59 0.64
CA ARG A 276 -19.18 -14.02 1.43
C ARG A 276 -18.74 -13.04 2.51
N ASP A 277 -17.65 -12.32 2.25
CA ASP A 277 -17.14 -11.24 3.11
C ASP A 277 -16.97 -9.89 2.37
N LEU A 278 -17.23 -9.86 1.07
CA LEU A 278 -17.13 -8.67 0.23
C LEU A 278 -18.52 -8.04 0.03
N LEU A 279 -18.72 -6.88 0.67
CA LEU A 279 -19.89 -6.04 0.50
C LEU A 279 -19.69 -5.17 -0.75
N THR A 280 -20.66 -5.22 -1.66
CA THR A 280 -20.71 -4.33 -2.83
C THR A 280 -22.06 -3.66 -2.98
N GLU A 281 -23.07 -4.39 -3.45
CA GLU A 281 -24.44 -3.90 -3.65
C GLU A 281 -25.08 -3.45 -2.34
N GLU A 282 -24.70 -4.09 -1.22
CA GLU A 282 -25.17 -3.77 0.13
C GLU A 282 -24.79 -2.36 0.59
N LEU A 283 -23.81 -1.71 -0.05
CA LEU A 283 -23.36 -0.36 0.27
C LEU A 283 -24.03 0.72 -0.61
N GLU A 284 -24.77 0.32 -1.65
CA GLU A 284 -25.50 1.23 -2.57
C GLU A 284 -24.64 2.40 -3.08
N CYS A 285 -23.40 2.13 -3.47
CA CYS A 285 -22.44 3.15 -3.87
C CYS A 285 -21.60 2.72 -5.07
N THR A 286 -21.14 3.71 -5.84
CA THR A 286 -20.15 3.53 -6.91
C THR A 286 -18.76 3.92 -6.43
N ASP A 287 -17.77 3.08 -6.71
CA ASP A 287 -16.41 3.24 -6.21
C ASP A 287 -15.72 4.46 -6.81
N SER A 288 -15.32 5.37 -5.94
CA SER A 288 -14.50 6.54 -6.29
C SER A 288 -13.81 7.05 -5.04
N TYR A 289 -12.66 7.71 -5.22
CA TYR A 289 -11.95 8.32 -4.09
C TYR A 289 -12.81 9.38 -3.39
N ARG A 290 -13.53 10.21 -4.16
CA ARG A 290 -14.41 11.25 -3.61
C ARG A 290 -15.67 10.67 -2.93
N GLY A 291 -16.10 9.48 -3.32
CA GLY A 291 -17.21 8.75 -2.69
C GLY A 291 -16.83 7.98 -1.42
N LEU A 292 -15.56 8.03 -0.97
CA LEU A 292 -15.10 7.22 0.15
C LEU A 292 -15.84 7.53 1.47
N SER A 293 -16.20 8.79 1.72
CA SER A 293 -16.99 9.15 2.90
C SER A 293 -18.40 8.54 2.86
N ASP A 294 -19.02 8.47 1.69
CA ASP A 294 -20.35 7.88 1.54
C ASP A 294 -20.29 6.35 1.65
N LYS A 295 -19.25 5.71 1.08
CA LYS A 295 -18.94 4.28 1.29
C LYS A 295 -18.89 3.95 2.79
N VAL A 296 -18.15 4.75 3.56
CA VAL A 296 -18.00 4.54 5.01
C VAL A 296 -19.31 4.80 5.76
N LYS A 297 -20.06 5.85 5.43
CA LYS A 297 -21.38 6.11 6.03
C LYS A 297 -22.36 4.95 5.79
N ALA A 298 -22.43 4.45 4.56
CA ALA A 298 -23.29 3.31 4.19
C ALA A 298 -22.90 2.06 5.00
N PHE A 299 -21.60 1.78 5.12
CA PHE A 299 -21.14 0.67 5.95
C PHE A 299 -21.48 0.87 7.43
N MET A 300 -21.30 2.07 7.99
CA MET A 300 -21.72 2.37 9.37
C MET A 300 -23.22 2.15 9.58
N HIS A 301 -24.03 2.48 8.58
CA HIS A 301 -25.47 2.23 8.62
C HIS A 301 -25.77 0.73 8.71
N LEU A 302 -25.16 -0.07 7.83
CA LEU A 302 -25.26 -1.53 7.83
C LEU A 302 -24.77 -2.14 9.16
N VAL A 303 -23.62 -1.72 9.68
CA VAL A 303 -23.07 -2.25 10.94
C VAL A 303 -23.99 -1.98 12.13
N VAL A 304 -24.66 -0.83 12.17
CA VAL A 304 -25.61 -0.51 13.24
C VAL A 304 -26.85 -1.41 13.18
N ALA A 305 -27.27 -1.83 11.99
CA ALA A 305 -28.40 -2.75 11.79
C ALA A 305 -28.01 -4.20 12.10
N GLU A 306 -26.87 -4.67 11.57
CA GLU A 306 -26.46 -6.08 11.61
C GLU A 306 -25.71 -6.47 12.90
N PHE A 307 -24.99 -5.53 13.52
CA PHE A 307 -24.18 -5.77 14.72
C PHE A 307 -24.52 -4.79 15.85
N PRO A 308 -25.79 -4.74 16.31
CA PRO A 308 -26.27 -3.72 17.23
C PRO A 308 -25.57 -3.73 18.60
N ASP A 309 -25.07 -4.89 19.05
CA ASP A 309 -24.39 -5.03 20.36
C ASP A 309 -22.87 -4.85 20.29
N SER A 310 -22.32 -4.61 19.10
CA SER A 310 -20.89 -4.32 18.98
C SER A 310 -20.53 -3.06 19.77
N LYS A 311 -19.30 -3.04 20.29
CA LYS A 311 -18.79 -1.92 21.10
C LYS A 311 -17.95 -0.95 20.27
N PHE A 312 -17.25 -1.49 19.28
CA PHE A 312 -16.32 -0.72 18.45
C PHE A 312 -16.47 -1.06 16.97
N LEU A 313 -16.20 -0.05 16.14
CA LEU A 313 -15.96 -0.20 14.72
C LEU A 313 -14.50 0.17 14.45
N MET A 314 -13.76 -0.69 13.77
CA MET A 314 -12.47 -0.36 13.20
C MET A 314 -12.62 -0.20 11.70
N LEU A 315 -12.06 0.88 11.17
CA LEU A 315 -11.93 1.07 9.73
C LEU A 315 -10.44 0.99 9.38
N VAL A 316 -10.14 0.20 8.35
CA VAL A 316 -8.79 0.01 7.83
C VAL A 316 -8.76 0.07 6.32
N ASP A 317 -7.63 0.42 5.73
CA ASP A 317 -7.37 0.23 4.31
C ASP A 317 -6.96 -1.23 4.03
N ASP A 318 -7.04 -1.68 2.77
CA ASP A 318 -6.63 -3.01 2.34
C ASP A 318 -5.11 -3.21 2.25
N ASP A 319 -4.31 -2.22 2.62
CA ASP A 319 -2.86 -2.26 2.67
C ASP A 319 -2.31 -2.26 4.10
N VAL A 320 -3.04 -2.92 5.01
CA VAL A 320 -2.74 -2.96 6.44
C VAL A 320 -2.53 -4.39 6.93
N TYR A 321 -1.56 -4.56 7.81
CA TYR A 321 -1.43 -5.74 8.66
C TYR A 321 -1.92 -5.43 10.07
N LEU A 322 -2.77 -6.29 10.62
CA LEU A 322 -3.40 -6.11 11.93
C LEU A 322 -3.20 -7.33 12.84
N ARG A 323 -2.70 -7.13 14.06
CA ARG A 323 -2.71 -8.15 15.12
C ARG A 323 -4.07 -8.13 15.83
N VAL A 324 -5.05 -8.82 15.22
CA VAL A 324 -6.47 -8.79 15.64
C VAL A 324 -6.65 -9.28 17.07
N ASP A 325 -5.89 -10.30 17.48
CA ASP A 325 -5.84 -10.84 18.84
C ASP A 325 -5.48 -9.76 19.87
N GLN A 326 -4.40 -9.01 19.63
CA GLN A 326 -3.95 -7.95 20.52
C GLN A 326 -4.92 -6.76 20.55
N LEU A 327 -5.49 -6.41 19.39
CA LEU A 327 -6.52 -5.39 19.30
C LEU A 327 -7.75 -5.78 20.12
N ALA A 328 -8.28 -6.98 19.91
CA ALA A 328 -9.47 -7.47 20.61
C ALA A 328 -9.24 -7.49 22.12
N GLU A 329 -8.08 -7.95 22.58
CA GLU A 329 -7.71 -7.96 24.00
C GLU A 329 -7.60 -6.54 24.58
N HIS A 330 -7.04 -5.59 23.83
CA HIS A 330 -6.97 -4.19 24.24
C HIS A 330 -8.38 -3.57 24.39
N LEU A 331 -9.25 -3.80 23.40
CA LEU A 331 -10.63 -3.29 23.41
C LEU A 331 -11.49 -3.95 24.49
N ARG A 332 -11.22 -5.21 24.83
CA ARG A 332 -11.89 -5.90 25.93
C ARG A 332 -11.56 -5.28 27.29
N LYS A 333 -10.30 -4.88 27.50
CA LYS A 333 -9.81 -4.24 28.72
C LYS A 333 -10.16 -2.76 28.83
N ALA A 334 -10.56 -2.14 27.73
CA ALA A 334 -10.91 -0.73 27.71
C ALA A 334 -12.14 -0.44 28.59
N SER A 335 -11.93 0.27 29.69
CA SER A 335 -13.01 0.77 30.56
C SER A 335 -13.71 2.02 30.00
N GLN A 336 -13.23 2.59 28.90
CA GLN A 336 -13.68 3.88 28.38
C GLN A 336 -14.68 3.70 27.22
N PRO A 337 -15.91 4.22 27.32
CA PRO A 337 -16.91 4.10 26.27
C PRO A 337 -16.63 4.98 25.03
N ASN A 338 -15.71 5.97 25.14
CA ASN A 338 -15.45 6.98 24.12
C ASN A 338 -14.05 6.85 23.50
N LEU A 339 -13.66 5.63 23.14
CA LEU A 339 -12.38 5.37 22.48
C LEU A 339 -12.47 5.60 20.96
N TYR A 340 -11.99 6.77 20.54
CA TYR A 340 -11.63 7.05 19.15
C TYR A 340 -10.11 7.24 19.06
N PHE A 341 -9.42 6.30 18.42
CA PHE A 341 -7.95 6.31 18.38
C PHE A 341 -7.37 5.72 17.09
N GLY A 342 -6.12 6.10 16.81
CA GLY A 342 -5.34 5.63 15.68
C GLY A 342 -4.06 6.47 15.55
N GLU A 343 -3.55 6.61 14.33
CA GLU A 343 -2.44 7.52 14.08
C GLU A 343 -2.95 8.97 13.96
N VAL A 344 -2.64 9.86 14.93
CA VAL A 344 -3.09 11.27 14.90
C VAL A 344 -1.88 12.16 14.61
N TRP A 345 -1.73 12.56 13.35
CA TRP A 345 -0.52 13.26 12.87
C TRP A 345 -0.29 14.61 13.56
N SER A 346 -1.35 15.33 13.93
CA SER A 346 -1.20 16.58 14.67
C SER A 346 -0.56 16.42 16.04
N VAL A 347 -0.77 15.26 16.68
CA VAL A 347 -0.13 14.88 17.95
C VAL A 347 1.25 14.31 17.69
N LYS A 348 1.36 13.32 16.78
CA LYS A 348 2.61 12.62 16.48
C LYS A 348 3.73 13.55 16.04
N PHE A 349 3.41 14.55 15.21
CA PHE A 349 4.38 15.50 14.67
C PHE A 349 4.33 16.87 15.34
N ALA A 350 3.57 17.02 16.44
CA ALA A 350 3.33 18.29 17.13
C ALA A 350 2.99 19.45 16.17
N ASN A 351 2.23 19.15 15.11
CA ASN A 351 1.99 20.07 14.00
C ASN A 351 0.52 20.05 13.57
N ASN A 352 -0.19 21.13 13.85
CA ASN A 352 -1.58 21.28 13.40
C ASN A 352 -1.64 21.32 11.86
N GLN A 353 -2.30 20.32 11.29
CA GLN A 353 -2.45 20.21 9.84
C GLN A 353 -3.38 21.30 9.33
N GLN A 354 -3.03 21.86 8.16
CA GLN A 354 -3.88 22.82 7.46
C GLN A 354 -4.58 22.12 6.28
N PRO A 355 -5.85 22.48 6.00
CA PRO A 355 -6.52 22.01 4.79
C PRO A 355 -5.74 22.41 3.54
N ILE A 356 -5.55 21.47 2.61
CA ILE A 356 -4.94 21.78 1.31
C ILE A 356 -5.97 22.49 0.45
N ARG A 357 -5.64 23.72 0.02
CA ARG A 357 -6.55 24.59 -0.76
C ARG A 357 -6.25 24.60 -2.26
N ASP A 358 -5.36 23.74 -2.71
CA ASP A 358 -5.03 23.55 -4.12
C ASP A 358 -6.05 22.60 -4.78
N PRO A 359 -6.88 23.05 -5.75
CA PRO A 359 -7.88 22.22 -6.42
C PRO A 359 -7.31 20.99 -7.13
N GLU A 360 -6.05 21.04 -7.56
CA GLU A 360 -5.37 19.93 -8.25
C GLU A 360 -4.91 18.84 -7.28
N SER A 361 -4.94 19.11 -5.97
CA SER A 361 -4.58 18.12 -4.97
C SER A 361 -5.68 17.07 -4.80
N PRO A 362 -5.34 15.77 -4.75
CA PRO A 362 -6.30 14.75 -4.33
C PRO A 362 -6.85 15.03 -2.92
N TYR A 363 -6.08 15.75 -2.09
CA TYR A 363 -6.45 16.15 -0.73
C TYR A 363 -7.08 17.55 -0.64
N TYR A 364 -7.52 18.11 -1.78
CA TYR A 364 -8.18 19.41 -1.82
C TYR A 364 -9.39 19.43 -0.88
N LEU A 365 -9.45 20.43 0.00
CA LEU A 365 -10.59 20.73 0.86
C LEU A 365 -10.93 22.22 0.68
N PRO A 366 -12.05 22.57 0.05
CA PRO A 366 -12.37 23.95 -0.25
C PRO A 366 -12.79 24.73 1.01
N LYS A 367 -12.63 26.07 0.96
CA LYS A 367 -12.81 26.95 2.13
C LYS A 367 -14.29 27.11 2.54
N ASP A 368 -15.19 27.00 1.59
CA ASP A 368 -16.64 27.00 1.81
C ASP A 368 -17.11 25.76 2.59
N GLN A 369 -16.54 24.58 2.33
CA GLN A 369 -16.85 23.36 3.08
C GLN A 369 -16.17 23.31 4.46
N TYR A 370 -14.95 23.85 4.57
CA TYR A 370 -14.21 23.88 5.83
C TYR A 370 -13.53 25.25 6.01
N PRO A 371 -14.17 26.23 6.70
CA PRO A 371 -13.67 27.60 6.78
C PRO A 371 -12.52 27.78 7.79
N MET A 372 -12.35 26.82 8.71
CA MET A 372 -11.31 26.91 9.74
C MET A 372 -9.89 26.84 9.15
N ARG A 373 -8.95 27.49 9.83
CA ARG A 373 -7.54 27.56 9.40
C ARG A 373 -6.81 26.22 9.54
N ASN A 374 -7.08 25.49 10.61
CA ASN A 374 -6.46 24.21 10.92
C ASN A 374 -7.51 23.11 10.94
N LEU A 375 -7.13 21.90 10.53
CA LEU A 375 -7.91 20.69 10.73
C LEU A 375 -8.02 20.39 12.23
N LEU A 376 -9.18 19.93 12.67
CA LEU A 376 -9.32 19.33 14.00
C LEU A 376 -8.48 18.04 14.06
N PRO A 377 -7.98 17.62 15.23
CA PRO A 377 -7.30 16.33 15.34
C PRO A 377 -8.22 15.17 14.93
N TYR A 378 -7.77 14.37 13.96
CA TYR A 378 -8.45 13.16 13.48
C TYR A 378 -7.45 11.99 13.42
N ALA A 379 -7.95 10.77 13.51
CA ALA A 379 -7.15 9.57 13.29
C ALA A 379 -7.02 9.31 11.78
N SER A 380 -5.80 9.08 11.32
CA SER A 380 -5.44 8.96 9.90
C SER A 380 -6.14 7.77 9.23
N GLY A 381 -6.53 7.95 7.97
CA GLY A 381 -7.33 7.02 7.18
C GLY A 381 -6.93 5.54 7.16
N PRO A 382 -5.64 5.14 7.16
CA PRO A 382 -5.30 3.74 6.99
C PRO A 382 -5.79 2.83 8.12
N HIS A 383 -5.93 3.34 9.34
CA HIS A 383 -6.40 2.53 10.48
C HIS A 383 -6.85 3.38 11.65
N TYR A 384 -8.09 3.19 12.08
CA TYR A 384 -8.58 3.79 13.31
C TYR A 384 -9.78 3.04 13.87
N VAL A 385 -9.93 3.11 15.18
CA VAL A 385 -11.03 2.51 15.94
C VAL A 385 -11.91 3.62 16.48
N MET A 386 -13.22 3.43 16.43
CA MET A 386 -14.20 4.35 16.98
C MET A 386 -15.26 3.64 17.82
N PRO A 387 -15.91 4.35 18.77
CA PRO A 387 -16.91 3.73 19.62
C PRO A 387 -18.27 3.67 18.90
N MET A 388 -19.03 2.61 19.16
CA MET A 388 -20.29 2.37 18.44
C MET A 388 -21.37 3.42 18.69
N HIS A 389 -21.33 4.21 19.77
CA HIS A 389 -22.27 5.33 19.92
C HIS A 389 -22.01 6.45 18.89
N GLY A 390 -20.73 6.69 18.53
CA GLY A 390 -20.37 7.61 17.46
C GLY A 390 -20.79 7.10 16.09
N VAL A 391 -20.61 5.79 15.85
CA VAL A 391 -21.12 5.11 14.64
C VAL A 391 -22.64 5.25 14.53
N ARG A 392 -23.38 5.02 15.62
CA ARG A 392 -24.84 5.19 15.66
C ARG A 392 -25.27 6.63 15.39
N PHE A 393 -24.52 7.62 15.87
CA PHE A 393 -24.77 9.02 15.54
C PHE A 393 -24.62 9.27 14.04
N ILE A 394 -23.53 8.80 13.43
CA ILE A 394 -23.30 8.97 11.98
C ILE A 394 -24.37 8.24 11.17
N SER A 395 -24.66 6.98 11.49
CA SER A 395 -25.70 6.18 10.85
C SER A 395 -27.08 6.84 10.90
N LYS A 396 -27.49 7.39 12.06
CA LYS A 396 -28.80 8.07 12.18
C LYS A 396 -28.91 9.37 11.38
N ASN A 397 -27.78 9.97 11.02
CA ASN A 397 -27.73 11.27 10.35
C ASN A 397 -27.05 11.19 8.98
N TYR A 398 -26.92 9.99 8.39
CA TYR A 398 -26.02 9.76 7.25
C TYR A 398 -26.38 10.60 6.01
N TRP A 399 -27.66 10.94 5.83
CA TRP A 399 -28.17 11.80 4.75
C TRP A 399 -27.94 13.30 4.99
N GLN A 400 -27.73 13.74 6.24
CA GLN A 400 -27.49 15.15 6.57
C GLN A 400 -25.99 15.48 6.71
N LEU A 401 -25.18 14.47 7.07
CA LEU A 401 -23.75 14.65 7.25
C LEU A 401 -23.05 14.76 5.89
N SER A 402 -22.63 15.99 5.57
CA SER A 402 -21.84 16.29 4.39
C SER A 402 -20.41 15.77 4.52
N SER A 403 -19.90 15.18 3.43
CA SER A 403 -18.49 14.83 3.28
C SER A 403 -17.62 16.08 3.12
N MET A 404 -16.40 16.03 3.67
CA MET A 404 -15.37 17.05 3.48
C MET A 404 -14.60 16.80 2.19
N ASN A 405 -15.28 16.97 1.06
CA ASN A 405 -14.76 16.73 -0.29
C ASN A 405 -14.19 15.31 -0.50
N GLY A 406 -14.81 14.30 0.11
CA GLY A 406 -14.37 12.90 0.02
C GLY A 406 -13.24 12.51 0.97
N LEU A 407 -12.70 13.45 1.77
CA LEU A 407 -11.70 13.17 2.80
C LEU A 407 -12.37 12.45 3.97
N GLU A 408 -12.46 11.13 3.85
CA GLU A 408 -13.18 10.27 4.78
C GLU A 408 -12.69 10.39 6.23
N ASP A 409 -11.39 10.30 6.46
CA ASP A 409 -10.79 10.37 7.79
C ASP A 409 -11.00 11.73 8.47
N VAL A 410 -10.88 12.82 7.70
CA VAL A 410 -11.20 14.19 8.16
C VAL A 410 -12.70 14.31 8.48
N SER A 411 -13.57 13.77 7.62
CA SER A 411 -15.03 13.81 7.79
C SER A 411 -15.45 13.04 9.04
N SER A 412 -15.01 11.78 9.16
CA SER A 412 -15.25 10.91 10.31
C SER A 412 -14.72 11.53 11.61
N GLY A 413 -13.50 12.07 11.58
CA GLY A 413 -12.92 12.76 12.73
C GLY A 413 -13.74 13.98 13.18
N PHE A 414 -14.24 14.77 12.22
CA PHE A 414 -15.09 15.91 12.52
C PHE A 414 -16.44 15.49 13.11
N TRP A 415 -17.12 14.49 12.54
CA TRP A 415 -18.40 14.00 13.06
C TRP A 415 -18.26 13.38 14.45
N GLN A 416 -17.13 12.73 14.76
CA GLN A 416 -16.85 12.28 16.12
C GLN A 416 -16.61 13.45 17.08
N PHE A 417 -15.94 14.49 16.60
CA PHE A 417 -15.68 15.67 17.40
C PHE A 417 -16.97 16.41 17.79
N THR A 418 -17.99 16.47 16.94
CA THR A 418 -19.29 17.09 17.30
C THR A 418 -20.00 16.35 18.45
N MET A 419 -19.72 15.06 18.61
CA MET A 419 -20.15 14.22 19.73
C MET A 419 -19.22 14.30 20.96
N GLN A 420 -18.26 15.24 20.96
CA GLN A 420 -17.22 15.38 21.99
C GLN A 420 -16.30 14.15 22.12
N VAL A 421 -16.27 13.29 21.10
CA VAL A 421 -15.36 12.14 21.00
C VAL A 421 -14.09 12.60 20.30
N LYS A 422 -13.03 12.82 21.07
CA LYS A 422 -11.75 13.35 20.55
C LYS A 422 -10.83 12.23 20.10
N ALA A 423 -10.17 12.43 18.96
CA ALA A 423 -9.13 11.52 18.46
C ALA A 423 -7.97 11.42 19.45
N ARG A 424 -7.48 10.20 19.67
CA ARG A 424 -6.30 9.92 20.51
C ARG A 424 -5.23 9.23 19.69
N HIS A 425 -4.00 9.72 19.77
CA HIS A 425 -2.87 9.04 19.15
C HIS A 425 -2.53 7.77 19.92
N THR A 426 -2.31 6.67 19.21
CA THR A 426 -1.58 5.51 19.73
C THR A 426 -0.29 5.29 18.96
N LYS A 427 0.79 4.94 19.67
CA LYS A 427 2.08 4.55 19.10
C LYS A 427 2.08 3.13 18.51
N ASP A 428 1.07 2.35 18.82
CA ASP A 428 0.95 0.96 18.37
C ASP A 428 0.46 0.89 16.91
N PHE A 429 0.05 2.02 16.34
CA PHE A 429 -0.41 2.17 14.97
C PHE A 429 0.62 3.01 14.21
N SER A 430 1.12 2.49 13.09
CA SER A 430 2.07 3.19 12.24
C SER A 430 1.85 2.86 10.77
N SER A 431 2.59 3.53 9.91
CA SER A 431 2.51 3.40 8.46
C SER A 431 3.90 3.62 7.87
N VAL A 432 4.20 2.98 6.73
CA VAL A 432 5.50 3.19 6.07
C VAL A 432 5.67 4.68 5.72
N ARG A 433 4.61 5.36 5.26
CA ARG A 433 4.67 6.79 4.92
C ARG A 433 4.98 7.71 6.09
N SER A 434 4.60 7.34 7.32
CA SER A 434 4.73 8.22 8.48
C SER A 434 6.06 8.11 9.21
N SER A 435 6.71 6.95 9.17
CA SER A 435 7.92 6.70 9.95
C SER A 435 9.06 6.06 9.16
N MET A 436 8.77 5.40 8.02
CA MET A 436 9.70 4.51 7.31
C MET A 436 10.40 3.47 8.20
N GLN A 437 9.88 3.25 9.40
CA GLN A 437 10.42 2.37 10.43
C GLN A 437 9.35 1.38 10.83
N CYS A 438 9.76 0.14 11.06
CA CYS A 438 8.92 -0.90 11.62
C CYS A 438 9.39 -1.15 13.06
N THR A 439 8.46 -1.21 14.02
CA THR A 439 8.76 -1.61 15.40
C THR A 439 7.98 -2.86 15.78
N ASP A 440 8.61 -3.77 16.53
CA ASP A 440 7.99 -5.07 16.82
C ASP A 440 6.74 -4.97 17.70
N THR A 441 6.51 -3.82 18.33
CA THR A 441 5.34 -3.58 19.19
C THR A 441 4.10 -3.13 18.42
N LEU A 442 4.14 -2.94 17.10
CA LEU A 442 3.01 -2.43 16.32
C LEU A 442 1.83 -3.40 16.26
N VAL A 443 0.65 -2.96 16.70
CA VAL A 443 -0.61 -3.69 16.53
C VAL A 443 -1.14 -3.54 15.10
N SER A 444 -0.96 -2.36 14.49
CA SER A 444 -1.41 -2.06 13.12
C SER A 444 -0.30 -1.40 12.32
N PHE A 445 -0.02 -1.92 11.13
CA PHE A 445 0.99 -1.37 10.22
C PHE A 445 0.44 -1.22 8.80
N ALA A 446 0.41 0.00 8.29
CA ALA A 446 -0.16 0.36 6.99
C ALA A 446 0.87 0.63 5.90
N ASP A 447 0.36 0.84 4.69
CA ASP A 447 1.12 1.05 3.45
C ASP A 447 1.89 -0.17 3.00
N LEU A 448 1.30 -1.36 3.18
CA LEU A 448 1.95 -2.63 2.89
C LEU A 448 1.62 -3.16 1.50
N SER A 449 2.52 -3.88 0.84
CA SER A 449 2.20 -4.74 -0.31
C SER A 449 1.54 -6.05 0.17
N PRO A 450 0.86 -6.82 -0.70
CA PRO A 450 0.44 -8.18 -0.38
C PRO A 450 1.60 -9.04 0.16
N LEU A 451 2.79 -8.93 -0.45
CA LEU A 451 4.03 -9.55 0.05
C LEU A 451 4.39 -9.09 1.46
N GLY A 452 4.32 -7.78 1.75
CA GLY A 452 4.59 -7.24 3.09
C GLY A 452 3.62 -7.79 4.14
N ILE A 453 2.33 -7.86 3.83
CA ILE A 453 1.29 -8.45 4.71
C ILE A 453 1.63 -9.93 5.02
N ARG A 454 1.94 -10.72 3.99
CA ARG A 454 2.34 -12.14 4.17
C ARG A 454 3.66 -12.29 4.92
N SER A 455 4.63 -11.43 4.65
CA SER A 455 5.94 -11.43 5.31
C SER A 455 5.80 -11.28 6.82
N ILE A 456 4.99 -10.31 7.27
CA ILE A 456 4.73 -10.10 8.69
C ILE A 456 4.06 -11.33 9.30
N HIS A 457 3.04 -11.89 8.64
CA HIS A 457 2.37 -13.09 9.15
C HIS A 457 3.30 -14.29 9.25
N ALA A 458 4.11 -14.54 8.21
CA ALA A 458 5.09 -15.62 8.18
C ALA A 458 6.13 -15.44 9.29
N ASN A 459 6.54 -14.20 9.59
CA ASN A 459 7.42 -13.93 10.72
C ASN A 459 6.78 -14.38 12.03
N LEU A 460 5.55 -13.93 12.31
CA LEU A 460 4.86 -14.27 13.56
C LEU A 460 4.60 -15.78 13.69
N ASN A 461 4.19 -16.45 12.61
CA ASN A 461 3.96 -17.90 12.59
C ASN A 461 5.26 -18.70 12.80
N SER A 462 6.40 -18.18 12.34
CA SER A 462 7.73 -18.78 12.58
C SER A 462 8.40 -18.28 13.87
N ASN A 463 7.66 -17.62 14.78
CA ASN A 463 8.17 -17.07 16.03
C ASN A 463 9.36 -16.10 15.84
N ARG A 464 9.39 -15.40 14.70
CA ARG A 464 10.30 -14.28 14.42
C ARG A 464 9.63 -12.96 14.83
N SER A 465 10.45 -11.93 14.96
CA SER A 465 9.94 -10.60 15.30
C SER A 465 9.05 -10.05 14.17
N PHE A 466 8.05 -9.24 14.51
CA PHE A 466 7.09 -8.66 13.55
C PHE A 466 7.79 -7.98 12.37
N CYS A 467 8.87 -7.24 12.65
CA CYS A 467 9.65 -6.48 11.67
C CYS A 467 10.84 -7.25 11.09
N HIS A 468 10.96 -8.55 11.35
CA HIS A 468 12.06 -9.34 10.82
C HIS A 468 12.10 -9.28 9.29
N GLY A 469 13.24 -8.92 8.71
CA GLY A 469 13.38 -8.75 7.26
C GLY A 469 12.60 -7.57 6.68
N PHE A 470 12.16 -6.61 7.51
CA PHE A 470 11.50 -5.40 7.03
C PHE A 470 12.37 -4.68 6.00
N ASN A 471 11.80 -4.47 4.81
CA ASN A 471 12.40 -3.67 3.76
C ASN A 471 11.35 -2.65 3.28
N PRO A 472 11.63 -1.33 3.40
CA PRO A 472 10.65 -0.28 3.13
C PRO A 472 10.29 -0.15 1.65
N VAL A 473 10.96 -0.88 0.75
CA VAL A 473 10.62 -0.96 -0.68
C VAL A 473 9.75 -2.19 -0.90
N THR A 474 10.22 -3.39 -0.55
CA THR A 474 9.48 -4.62 -0.86
C THR A 474 8.20 -4.78 -0.05
N TRP A 475 8.15 -4.21 1.14
CA TRP A 475 6.93 -4.22 1.94
C TRP A 475 6.01 -3.06 1.58
N HIS A 476 6.39 -2.07 0.78
CA HIS A 476 5.55 -0.92 0.52
C HIS A 476 4.37 -1.22 -0.42
N ARG A 477 3.22 -0.58 -0.21
CA ARG A 477 2.00 -0.71 -1.02
C ARG A 477 2.18 -0.46 -2.52
N HIS A 478 3.26 0.20 -2.92
CA HIS A 478 3.58 0.49 -4.32
C HIS A 478 4.64 -0.42 -4.93
N LEU A 479 5.17 -1.39 -4.17
CA LEU A 479 5.95 -2.48 -4.76
C LEU A 479 5.07 -3.19 -5.78
N ASN A 480 5.55 -3.29 -7.02
CA ASN A 480 4.87 -3.94 -8.14
C ASN A 480 3.42 -3.50 -8.23
N ILE A 481 3.20 -2.29 -8.76
CA ILE A 481 1.88 -1.70 -8.98
C ILE A 481 0.90 -2.80 -9.38
N ILE A 482 -0.06 -3.06 -8.48
CA ILE A 482 -1.18 -3.96 -8.74
C ILE A 482 -1.70 -3.59 -10.13
N PRO A 483 -1.78 -4.55 -11.07
CA PRO A 483 -2.12 -4.25 -12.45
C PRO A 483 -3.38 -3.40 -12.50
N SER A 484 -3.33 -2.32 -13.26
CA SER A 484 -4.52 -1.54 -13.58
C SER A 484 -5.53 -2.43 -14.29
N LEU A 485 -6.82 -2.08 -14.21
CA LEU A 485 -7.86 -2.80 -14.95
C LEU A 485 -7.50 -2.95 -16.45
N LYS A 486 -6.91 -1.91 -17.05
CA LYS A 486 -6.44 -1.94 -18.44
C LYS A 486 -5.36 -3.01 -18.65
N GLU A 487 -4.36 -3.08 -17.78
CA GLU A 487 -3.30 -4.10 -17.87
C GLU A 487 -3.85 -5.51 -17.63
N MET A 488 -4.81 -5.68 -16.71
CA MET A 488 -5.49 -6.96 -16.45
C MET A 488 -6.26 -7.46 -17.69
N LEU A 489 -6.97 -6.57 -18.36
CA LEU A 489 -7.75 -6.90 -19.56
C LEU A 489 -6.88 -7.13 -20.80
N GLN A 490 -5.72 -6.49 -20.87
CA GLN A 490 -4.75 -6.64 -21.97
C GLN A 490 -3.88 -7.90 -21.84
N ARG A 491 -3.86 -8.55 -20.68
CA ARG A 491 -3.17 -9.83 -20.54
C ARG A 491 -3.86 -10.84 -21.45
N PRO A 492 -3.12 -11.54 -22.32
CA PRO A 492 -3.66 -12.76 -22.90
C PRO A 492 -4.16 -13.64 -21.75
N PRO A 493 -5.27 -14.38 -21.92
CA PRO A 493 -5.62 -15.43 -20.98
C PRO A 493 -4.35 -16.23 -20.63
N PRO A 494 -4.15 -16.66 -19.38
CA PRO A 494 -3.07 -17.59 -19.07
C PRO A 494 -3.13 -18.66 -20.13
N GLU A 495 -2.01 -18.88 -20.81
CA GLU A 495 -1.88 -19.85 -21.91
C GLU A 495 -2.71 -21.07 -21.53
N SER A 496 -3.91 -21.16 -22.09
CA SER A 496 -4.52 -22.44 -22.29
C SER A 496 -3.46 -23.18 -23.05
N VAL A 497 -3.10 -24.36 -22.55
CA VAL A 497 -2.48 -25.38 -23.36
C VAL A 497 -3.51 -25.75 -24.44
N ASP A 498 -3.68 -24.84 -25.39
CA ASP A 498 -4.41 -24.93 -26.63
C ASP A 498 -3.42 -24.43 -27.67
N ASP A 499 -2.57 -25.35 -28.07
CA ASP A 499 -2.42 -25.78 -29.46
C ASP A 499 -2.75 -24.77 -30.57
N ASP A 500 -2.19 -23.55 -30.52
CA ASP A 500 -2.26 -22.60 -31.64
C ASP A 500 -0.86 -22.24 -32.19
N THR A 501 0.06 -23.20 -32.15
CA THR A 501 1.10 -23.28 -33.20
C THR A 501 0.68 -24.22 -34.33
N GLY A 502 -0.47 -24.89 -34.18
CA GLY A 502 -0.96 -25.93 -35.07
C GLY A 502 0.07 -27.03 -35.31
N LEU A 503 1.08 -27.18 -34.44
CA LEU A 503 2.26 -28.01 -34.64
C LEU A 503 2.08 -29.32 -33.89
N GLN A 504 1.88 -30.40 -34.63
CA GLN A 504 1.70 -31.74 -34.11
C GLN A 504 3.02 -32.49 -34.13
N LEU A 505 3.38 -33.08 -33.00
CA LEU A 505 4.57 -33.89 -32.82
C LEU A 505 4.17 -35.32 -32.50
N GLU A 506 4.51 -36.25 -33.39
CA GLU A 506 4.29 -37.68 -33.20
C GLU A 506 5.65 -38.39 -33.11
N THR A 507 5.81 -39.25 -32.11
CA THR A 507 7.01 -40.08 -31.96
C THR A 507 6.65 -41.56 -32.05
N TYR A 508 7.36 -42.31 -32.87
CA TYR A 508 7.19 -43.74 -33.05
C TYR A 508 8.50 -44.48 -32.78
N ILE A 509 8.45 -45.50 -31.92
CA ILE A 509 9.56 -46.41 -31.66
C ILE A 509 9.22 -47.72 -32.35
N ASP A 510 10.11 -48.20 -33.22
CA ASP A 510 9.94 -49.48 -33.89
C ASP A 510 10.43 -50.60 -32.95
N ASP A 511 9.56 -51.54 -32.61
CA ASP A 511 9.91 -52.71 -31.76
C ASP A 511 11.04 -53.56 -32.36
N SER A 512 11.28 -53.47 -33.68
CA SER A 512 12.40 -54.15 -34.35
C SER A 512 13.74 -53.41 -34.27
N ALA A 513 13.72 -52.13 -33.86
CA ALA A 513 14.90 -51.26 -33.75
C ALA A 513 14.75 -50.27 -32.56
N PRO A 514 14.87 -50.73 -31.30
CA PRO A 514 14.56 -49.93 -30.11
C PRO A 514 15.52 -48.74 -29.86
N ASP A 515 16.64 -48.68 -30.58
CA ASP A 515 17.60 -47.58 -30.52
C ASP A 515 17.23 -46.40 -31.44
N GLN A 516 16.14 -46.53 -32.20
CA GLN A 516 15.69 -45.55 -33.19
C GLN A 516 14.29 -45.04 -32.87
N VAL A 517 14.17 -43.73 -32.66
CA VAL A 517 12.89 -43.02 -32.53
C VAL A 517 12.63 -42.24 -33.80
N THR A 518 11.53 -42.54 -34.47
CA THR A 518 11.01 -41.70 -35.55
C THR A 518 10.25 -40.54 -34.94
N VAL A 519 10.60 -39.30 -35.30
CA VAL A 519 9.90 -38.08 -34.87
C VAL A 519 9.28 -37.44 -36.10
N ILE A 520 7.96 -37.25 -36.11
CA ILE A 520 7.22 -36.60 -37.18
C ILE A 520 6.72 -35.25 -36.67
N VAL A 521 7.06 -34.18 -37.39
CA VAL A 521 6.59 -32.82 -37.10
C VAL A 521 5.67 -32.39 -38.22
N SER A 522 4.40 -32.19 -37.94
CA SER A 522 3.39 -31.71 -38.89
C SER A 522 2.78 -30.40 -38.41
N THR A 523 2.10 -29.70 -39.31
CA THR A 523 1.17 -28.64 -38.90
C THR A 523 -0.21 -28.89 -39.51
N THR A 524 -1.26 -28.22 -38.98
CA THR A 524 -2.63 -28.31 -39.53
C THR A 524 -2.74 -27.96 -41.02
N SER A 525 -1.73 -27.28 -41.58
CA SER A 525 -1.71 -26.79 -42.97
C SER A 525 -0.59 -27.38 -43.85
N ASN A 526 0.32 -28.20 -43.31
CA ASN A 526 1.46 -28.74 -44.06
C ASN A 526 1.74 -30.21 -43.74
N THR A 527 2.20 -30.96 -44.74
CA THR A 527 2.58 -32.38 -44.61
C THR A 527 3.72 -32.59 -43.61
N GLY A 528 3.62 -33.64 -42.79
CA GLY A 528 4.59 -33.96 -41.74
C GLY A 528 5.99 -34.26 -42.25
N MET A 529 7.00 -33.65 -41.64
CA MET A 529 8.41 -33.95 -41.86
C MET A 529 8.87 -35.04 -40.89
N LYS A 530 9.49 -36.10 -41.43
CA LYS A 530 10.00 -37.22 -40.65
C LYS A 530 11.50 -37.07 -40.36
N PHE A 531 11.85 -37.26 -39.09
CA PHE A 531 13.21 -37.24 -38.57
C PHE A 531 13.49 -38.53 -37.81
N LEU A 532 14.77 -38.89 -37.73
CA LEU A 532 15.23 -40.06 -37.00
C LEU A 532 16.15 -39.59 -35.88
N PHE A 533 15.81 -39.96 -34.66
CA PHE A 533 16.59 -39.76 -33.45
C PHE A 533 17.17 -41.08 -32.99
N PHE A 534 18.48 -41.14 -32.78
CA PHE A 534 19.17 -42.35 -32.33
C PHE A 534 19.67 -42.19 -30.88
N LEU A 535 19.09 -42.95 -29.96
CA LEU A 535 19.33 -42.80 -28.51
C LEU A 535 20.78 -43.05 -28.11
N SER A 536 21.51 -43.88 -28.85
CA SER A 536 22.91 -44.22 -28.56
C SER A 536 23.95 -43.22 -29.10
N THR A 537 23.59 -42.40 -30.11
CA THR A 537 24.59 -41.59 -30.85
C THR A 537 24.42 -40.08 -30.72
N GLU A 538 23.25 -39.58 -30.31
CA GLU A 538 23.01 -38.15 -30.16
C GLU A 538 22.18 -37.83 -28.91
N SER A 539 22.47 -36.70 -28.27
CA SER A 539 21.69 -36.22 -27.12
C SER A 539 20.40 -35.54 -27.57
N VAL A 540 19.37 -35.52 -26.71
CA VAL A 540 18.10 -34.82 -26.98
C VAL A 540 18.34 -33.35 -27.31
N ASP A 541 19.30 -32.68 -26.67
CA ASP A 541 19.63 -31.27 -26.92
C ASP A 541 20.36 -31.05 -28.27
N GLU A 542 21.10 -32.04 -28.75
CA GLU A 542 21.77 -32.00 -30.06
C GLU A 542 20.76 -32.26 -31.18
N PHE A 543 19.92 -33.27 -31.01
CA PHE A 543 18.81 -33.56 -31.91
C PHE A 543 17.81 -32.38 -31.99
N SER A 544 17.45 -31.79 -30.85
CA SER A 544 16.51 -30.66 -30.81
C SER A 544 17.05 -29.43 -31.54
N ARG A 545 18.36 -29.15 -31.45
CA ARG A 545 18.98 -28.06 -32.24
C ARG A 545 18.92 -28.34 -33.74
N LYS A 546 19.23 -29.57 -34.16
CA LYS A 546 19.12 -29.99 -35.57
C LYS A 546 17.68 -29.89 -36.08
N LEU A 547 16.71 -30.37 -35.30
CA LEU A 547 15.29 -30.31 -35.61
C LEU A 547 14.81 -28.86 -35.75
N CYS A 548 15.14 -28.00 -34.77
CA CYS A 548 14.80 -26.57 -34.83
C CYS A 548 15.32 -25.90 -36.09
N THR A 549 16.55 -26.19 -36.51
CA THR A 549 17.14 -25.53 -37.67
C THR A 549 16.35 -25.86 -38.95
N GLN A 550 15.80 -27.08 -39.06
CA GLN A 550 15.06 -27.51 -40.25
C GLN A 550 13.56 -27.17 -40.17
N VAL A 551 12.94 -27.28 -39.00
CA VAL A 551 11.51 -27.03 -38.77
C VAL A 551 11.21 -25.53 -38.70
N CYS A 552 12.06 -24.70 -38.08
CA CYS A 552 11.81 -23.27 -37.98
C CYS A 552 11.89 -22.57 -39.35
N ILE A 553 12.73 -23.08 -40.27
CA ILE A 553 12.80 -22.59 -41.65
C ILE A 553 11.55 -22.97 -42.43
N HIS A 554 10.98 -24.17 -42.21
CA HIS A 554 9.88 -24.69 -43.01
C HIS A 554 8.49 -24.24 -42.51
N PHE A 555 8.30 -24.12 -41.19
CA PHE A 555 6.99 -23.85 -40.58
C PHE A 555 6.89 -22.48 -39.89
N SER A 556 7.95 -21.67 -39.88
CA SER A 556 7.98 -20.34 -39.21
C SER A 556 7.59 -20.37 -37.72
N VAL A 557 7.92 -21.45 -37.00
CA VAL A 557 7.60 -21.64 -35.57
C VAL A 557 8.79 -21.26 -34.67
N SER A 558 8.51 -20.83 -33.44
CA SER A 558 9.53 -20.56 -32.41
C SER A 558 10.22 -21.87 -31.98
N CYS A 559 11.55 -21.89 -32.05
CA CYS A 559 12.37 -23.02 -31.61
C CYS A 559 12.20 -23.34 -30.10
N LEU A 560 11.81 -22.36 -29.28
CA LEU A 560 11.60 -22.54 -27.85
C LEU A 560 10.40 -23.46 -27.56
N SER A 561 9.33 -23.36 -28.35
CA SER A 561 8.13 -24.18 -28.21
C SER A 561 8.40 -25.64 -28.62
N LEU A 562 9.12 -25.84 -29.72
CA LEU A 562 9.50 -27.17 -30.23
C LEU A 562 10.43 -27.93 -29.27
N THR A 563 11.43 -27.23 -28.73
CA THR A 563 12.41 -27.81 -27.79
C THR A 563 11.77 -28.23 -26.47
N THR A 564 10.78 -27.45 -25.98
CA THR A 564 10.04 -27.78 -24.76
C THR A 564 9.16 -29.02 -24.96
N ALA A 565 8.46 -29.14 -26.09
CA ALA A 565 7.64 -30.30 -26.42
C ALA A 565 8.46 -31.59 -26.58
N LEU A 566 9.62 -31.52 -27.26
CA LEU A 566 10.51 -32.67 -27.43
C LEU A 566 11.06 -33.20 -26.10
N ARG A 567 11.40 -32.31 -25.16
CA ARG A 567 11.88 -32.72 -23.83
C ARG A 567 10.83 -33.42 -23.00
N HIS A 568 9.54 -33.16 -23.26
CA HIS A 568 8.44 -33.87 -22.60
C HIS A 568 8.17 -35.25 -23.20
N GLN A 569 8.38 -35.44 -24.52
CA GLN A 569 8.04 -36.69 -25.21
C GLN A 569 9.23 -37.65 -25.40
N LEU A 570 10.46 -37.16 -25.49
CA LEU A 570 11.65 -38.01 -25.68
C LEU A 570 12.28 -38.41 -24.33
N PRO A 571 12.70 -39.67 -24.16
CA PRO A 571 13.39 -40.11 -22.95
C PRO A 571 14.69 -39.31 -22.77
N THR A 572 14.84 -38.61 -21.65
CA THR A 572 16.15 -38.09 -21.25
C THR A 572 17.00 -39.26 -20.81
N THR A 573 18.19 -39.43 -21.38
CA THR A 573 19.19 -40.40 -20.94
C THR A 573 19.77 -39.99 -19.58
N ASN A 574 18.96 -40.13 -18.53
CA ASN A 574 19.42 -40.20 -17.15
C ASN A 574 18.92 -41.51 -16.57
N ALA A 575 19.88 -42.43 -16.36
CA ALA A 575 19.66 -43.68 -15.67
C ALA A 575 19.00 -43.41 -14.31
N ASN A 576 18.00 -44.24 -13.98
CA ASN A 576 17.21 -44.29 -12.75
C ASN A 576 15.97 -43.38 -12.68
N SER A 577 14.92 -43.74 -13.43
CA SER A 577 13.57 -43.88 -12.85
C SER A 577 12.64 -44.59 -13.83
N THR A 578 12.19 -45.78 -13.47
CA THR A 578 11.11 -46.51 -14.14
C THR A 578 9.77 -45.92 -13.69
N SER A 579 9.04 -45.27 -14.61
CA SER A 579 7.59 -45.09 -14.50
C SER A 579 6.96 -45.62 -15.81
N PRO A 580 5.87 -46.42 -15.74
CA PRO A 580 5.32 -47.09 -16.91
C PRO A 580 4.45 -46.13 -17.74
N LEU A 581 4.78 -46.02 -19.03
CA LEU A 581 3.96 -45.37 -20.05
C LEU A 581 2.60 -46.09 -20.18
N GLN A 582 1.51 -45.31 -20.16
CA GLN A 582 0.17 -45.77 -20.49
C GLN A 582 0.14 -46.30 -21.95
N ARG A 583 -0.51 -47.46 -22.11
CA ARG A 583 -0.86 -48.09 -23.39
C ARG A 583 -2.05 -47.41 -24.04
#